data_AF-A0A7Y5UTK1-F1
#
_entry.id   AF-A0A7Y5UTK1-F1
#
_cell.length_a   1.000
_cell.length_b   1.000
_cell.length_c   1.000
_cell.angle_alpha   90.00
_cell.angle_beta   90.00
_cell.angle_gamma   90.00
#
_symmetry.space_group_name_H-M   'P 1'
#
loop_
_entity.id
_entity.type
_entity.pdbx_description
1 polymer ?
#
loop_
_entity_poly.entity_id
_entity_poly.type
_entity_poly.pdbx_seq_one_letter_code
_entity_poly.pdbx_strand_id
1 'polypeptide(L)'
;LADHRARRARAPQALEGDAHAEPERPQEFDEREALERRLAGLSEIERDVLRRFHARAESVREIAKSLGVPEGTVKSHLHRARQKLAQGTRPS
;
A
#
# COMPACT_ATOMS: atom_id res chain seq x y z
N LEU A 1 -26.44 52.36 45.41
CA LEU A 1 -24.98 52.26 45.64
C LEU A 1 -24.46 51.12 44.77
N ALA A 2 -23.67 51.46 43.77
CA ALA A 2 -23.16 50.58 42.71
C ALA A 2 -21.81 49.93 43.09
N ASP A 3 -21.44 48.96 42.26
CA ASP A 3 -20.10 48.36 42.08
C ASP A 3 -19.56 47.45 43.19
N HIS A 4 -19.26 46.18 42.88
CA HIS A 4 -17.99 45.83 42.22
C HIS A 4 -17.83 44.30 42.08
N ARG A 5 -17.30 43.90 40.91
CA ARG A 5 -16.44 42.71 40.67
C ARG A 5 -17.11 41.34 40.47
N ALA A 6 -17.39 41.11 39.19
CA ALA A 6 -17.15 39.83 38.53
C ALA A 6 -15.72 39.29 38.80
N ARG A 7 -15.62 38.02 39.22
CA ARG A 7 -14.81 36.97 38.56
C ARG A 7 -14.65 35.73 39.45
N ARG A 8 -14.74 34.56 38.77
CA ARG A 8 -14.34 33.20 39.21
C ARG A 8 -15.36 32.53 40.15
N ALA A 9 -15.77 31.29 39.95
CA ALA A 9 -15.05 30.17 39.37
C ALA A 9 -15.91 29.40 38.36
N ARG A 10 -15.36 29.24 37.16
CA ARG A 10 -15.81 28.27 36.16
C ARG A 10 -15.49 26.90 36.73
N ALA A 11 -16.52 26.10 37.02
CA ALA A 11 -16.35 24.74 37.50
C ALA A 11 -15.49 23.96 36.48
N PRO A 12 -14.44 23.23 36.91
CA PRO A 12 -13.69 22.38 36.00
C PRO A 12 -14.61 21.25 35.54
N GLN A 13 -14.90 21.24 34.24
CA GLN A 13 -15.54 20.10 33.58
C GLN A 13 -14.65 18.87 33.82
N ALA A 14 -15.27 17.82 34.32
CA ALA A 14 -14.67 16.51 34.47
C ALA A 14 -14.04 16.11 33.12
N LEU A 15 -12.73 15.89 33.15
CA LEU A 15 -12.00 15.18 32.10
C LEU A 15 -12.39 13.71 32.24
N GLU A 16 -13.57 13.36 31.73
CA GLU A 16 -13.94 11.98 31.48
C GLU A 16 -13.28 11.57 30.16
N GLY A 17 -12.57 10.46 30.23
CA GLY A 17 -11.71 9.97 29.18
C GLY A 17 -12.48 9.64 27.91
N ASP A 18 -11.77 9.77 26.80
CA ASP A 18 -11.67 8.64 25.89
C ASP A 18 -10.32 8.78 25.17
N ALA A 19 -9.37 7.98 25.63
CA ALA A 19 -8.23 7.61 24.81
C ALA A 19 -8.76 6.70 23.70
N HIS A 20 -9.48 7.27 22.74
CA HIS A 20 -9.67 6.63 21.45
C HIS A 20 -8.36 6.79 20.67
N ALA A 21 -7.37 5.98 21.04
CA ALA A 21 -6.56 5.36 20.02
C ALA A 21 -7.55 4.54 19.18
N GLU A 22 -8.04 5.11 18.09
CA GLU A 22 -8.69 4.31 17.07
C GLU A 22 -7.72 3.18 16.74
N PRO A 23 -8.12 1.90 16.88
CA PRO A 23 -7.25 0.82 16.46
C PRO A 23 -7.04 1.03 14.96
N GLU A 24 -5.82 1.37 14.54
CA GLU A 24 -5.41 1.28 13.14
C GLU A 24 -5.81 -0.12 12.64
N ARG A 25 -6.73 -0.10 11.67
CA ARG A 25 -7.82 -1.06 11.56
C ARG A 25 -7.34 -2.38 10.93
N PRO A 26 -7.96 -3.53 11.26
CA PRO A 26 -7.69 -4.83 10.63
C PRO A 26 -7.60 -4.84 9.09
N GLN A 27 -8.23 -3.86 8.43
CA GLN A 27 -8.33 -3.72 6.98
C GLN A 27 -7.00 -3.45 6.27
N GLU A 28 -6.14 -2.57 6.82
CA GLU A 28 -4.84 -2.28 6.20
C GLU A 28 -3.90 -3.48 6.31
N PHE A 29 -3.99 -4.20 7.42
CA PHE A 29 -3.26 -5.45 7.63
C PHE A 29 -3.70 -6.52 6.63
N ASP A 30 -5.01 -6.67 6.39
CA ASP A 30 -5.58 -7.60 5.42
C ASP A 30 -5.13 -7.30 3.97
N GLU A 31 -5.12 -6.03 3.57
CA GLU A 31 -4.66 -5.62 2.23
C GLU A 31 -3.17 -5.87 2.02
N ARG A 32 -2.36 -5.59 3.04
CA ARG A 32 -0.91 -5.84 3.02
C ARG A 32 -0.62 -7.34 2.93
N GLU A 33 -1.30 -8.16 3.73
CA GLU A 33 -1.18 -9.63 3.69
C GLU A 33 -1.67 -10.20 2.35
N ALA A 34 -2.76 -9.66 1.79
CA ALA A 34 -3.25 -10.05 0.47
C ALA A 34 -2.25 -9.70 -0.65
N LEU A 35 -1.62 -8.52 -0.59
CA LEU A 35 -0.58 -8.10 -1.52
C LEU A 35 0.65 -9.01 -1.41
N GLU A 36 1.12 -9.29 -0.20
CA GLU A 36 2.25 -10.20 0.04
C GLU A 36 2.00 -11.59 -0.52
N ARG A 37 0.80 -12.16 -0.34
CA ARG A 37 0.41 -13.43 -0.95
C ARG A 37 0.49 -13.41 -2.48
N ARG A 38 0.05 -12.32 -3.12
CA ARG A 38 0.09 -12.18 -4.58
C ARG A 38 1.52 -12.02 -5.10
N LEU A 39 2.35 -11.28 -4.37
CA LEU A 39 3.78 -11.14 -4.65
C LEU A 39 4.54 -12.47 -4.47
N ALA A 40 4.15 -13.28 -3.49
CA ALA A 40 4.67 -14.63 -3.29
C ALA A 40 4.29 -15.59 -4.41
N GLY A 41 3.15 -15.38 -5.08
CA GLY A 41 2.72 -16.17 -6.25
C GLY A 41 3.45 -15.86 -7.56
N LEU A 42 4.29 -14.82 -7.60
CA LEU A 42 5.15 -14.52 -8.76
C LEU A 42 6.31 -15.51 -8.82
N SER A 43 6.61 -16.03 -10.01
CA SER A 43 7.88 -16.72 -10.22
C SER A 43 9.04 -15.73 -10.10
N GLU A 44 10.25 -16.24 -9.86
CA GLU A 44 11.44 -15.40 -9.76
C GLU A 44 11.64 -14.53 -10.99
N ILE A 45 11.45 -15.11 -12.19
CA ILE A 45 11.55 -14.38 -13.47
C ILE A 45 10.44 -13.34 -13.62
N GLU A 46 9.20 -13.66 -13.23
CA GLU A 46 8.10 -12.66 -13.28
C GLU A 46 8.39 -11.47 -12.37
N ARG A 47 8.92 -11.72 -11.17
CA ARG A 47 9.31 -10.69 -10.22
C ARG A 47 10.49 -9.85 -10.72
N ASP A 48 11.53 -10.48 -11.25
CA ASP A 48 12.68 -9.77 -11.80
C ASP A 48 12.27 -8.88 -12.98
N VAL A 49 11.57 -9.44 -13.96
CA VAL A 49 11.08 -8.70 -15.14
C VAL A 49 10.19 -7.52 -14.72
N LEU A 50 9.26 -7.73 -13.78
CA LEU A 50 8.38 -6.67 -13.28
C LEU A 50 9.17 -5.56 -12.58
N ARG A 51 10.14 -5.91 -11.72
CA ARG A 51 10.98 -4.95 -11.00
C ARG A 51 11.86 -4.15 -11.96
N ARG A 52 12.50 -4.80 -12.93
CA ARG A 52 13.32 -4.13 -13.95
C ARG A 52 12.50 -3.14 -14.77
N PHE A 53 11.30 -3.54 -15.19
CA PHE A 53 10.42 -2.68 -15.96
C PHE A 53 9.88 -1.50 -15.14
N HIS A 54 9.33 -1.73 -13.95
CA HIS A 54 8.63 -0.69 -13.18
C HIS A 54 9.55 0.11 -12.24
N ALA A 55 10.51 -0.54 -11.56
CA ALA A 55 11.36 0.13 -10.59
C ALA A 55 12.66 0.67 -11.20
N ARG A 56 13.15 0.06 -12.29
CA ARG A 56 14.38 0.50 -12.97
C ARG A 56 14.13 1.16 -14.32
N ALA A 57 12.87 1.26 -14.77
CA ALA A 57 12.47 1.82 -16.06
C ALA A 57 13.20 1.21 -17.27
N GLU A 58 13.67 -0.04 -17.16
CA GLU A 58 14.30 -0.74 -18.28
C GLU A 58 13.25 -1.07 -19.35
N SER A 59 13.60 -0.89 -20.61
CA SER A 59 12.74 -1.26 -21.74
C SER A 59 12.64 -2.78 -21.89
N VAL A 60 11.56 -3.24 -22.52
CA VAL A 60 11.37 -4.67 -22.86
C VAL A 60 12.57 -5.22 -23.64
N ARG A 61 13.14 -4.41 -24.53
CA ARG A 61 14.31 -4.77 -25.34
C ARG A 61 15.57 -4.96 -24.50
N GLU A 62 15.83 -4.08 -23.53
CA GLU A 62 16.99 -4.18 -22.63
C GLU A 62 16.87 -5.41 -21.72
N ILE A 63 15.68 -5.66 -21.18
CA ILE A 63 15.41 -6.84 -20.35
C ILE A 63 15.59 -8.12 -21.18
N ALA A 64 15.02 -8.16 -22.39
CA ALA A 64 15.16 -9.30 -23.30
C ALA A 64 16.62 -9.61 -23.62
N LYS A 65 17.39 -8.59 -23.98
CA LYS A 65 18.83 -8.70 -24.26
C LYS A 65 19.61 -9.22 -23.04
N SER A 66 19.31 -8.70 -21.85
CA SER A 66 20.00 -9.08 -20.62
C SER A 66 19.68 -10.51 -20.16
N LEU A 67 18.46 -10.99 -20.40
CA LEU A 67 18.04 -12.34 -20.02
C LEU A 67 18.32 -13.38 -21.11
N GLY A 68 18.71 -12.96 -22.32
CA GLY A 68 18.93 -13.87 -23.45
C GLY A 68 17.63 -14.51 -23.98
N VAL A 69 16.50 -13.82 -23.84
CA VAL A 69 15.17 -14.33 -24.24
C VAL A 69 14.48 -13.40 -25.26
N PRO A 70 13.50 -13.89 -26.04
CA PRO A 70 12.72 -13.04 -26.93
C PRO A 70 11.91 -11.95 -26.19
N GLU A 71 11.70 -10.80 -26.81
CA GLU A 71 10.83 -9.74 -26.25
C GLU A 71 9.41 -10.23 -25.96
N GLY A 72 8.89 -11.15 -26.76
CA GLY A 72 7.58 -11.78 -26.52
C GLY A 72 7.51 -12.56 -25.21
N THR A 73 8.63 -13.17 -24.79
CA THR A 73 8.74 -13.88 -23.50
C THR A 73 8.71 -12.88 -22.35
N VAL A 74 9.44 -11.76 -22.46
CA VAL A 74 9.40 -10.67 -21.47
C VAL A 74 7.99 -10.10 -21.32
N LYS A 75 7.31 -9.82 -22.44
CA LYS A 75 5.91 -9.35 -22.45
C LYS A 75 4.96 -10.36 -21.78
N SER A 76 5.16 -11.66 -22.03
CA SER A 76 4.37 -12.72 -21.41
C SER A 76 4.58 -12.80 -19.89
N HIS A 77 5.83 -12.64 -19.41
CA HIS A 77 6.12 -12.55 -17.97
C HIS A 77 5.48 -11.31 -17.33
N LEU A 78 5.59 -10.14 -17.96
CA LEU A 78 4.92 -8.92 -17.47
C LEU A 78 3.41 -9.09 -17.39
N HIS A 79 2.80 -9.69 -18.42
CA HIS A 79 1.36 -9.94 -18.44
C HIS A 79 0.93 -10.84 -17.28
N ARG A 80 1.58 -12.00 -17.12
CA ARG A 80 1.27 -12.94 -16.02
C ARG A 80 1.49 -12.31 -14.65
N ALA A 81 2.57 -11.55 -14.48
CA ALA A 81 2.85 -10.84 -13.25
C ALA A 81 1.74 -9.85 -12.90
N ARG A 82 1.30 -9.03 -13.86
CA ARG A 82 0.19 -8.08 -13.69
C ARG A 82 -1.13 -8.77 -13.40
N GLN A 83 -1.43 -9.89 -14.06
CA GLN A 83 -2.64 -10.67 -13.80
C GLN A 83 -2.66 -11.19 -12.36
N LYS A 84 -1.56 -11.78 -11.87
CA LYS A 84 -1.44 -12.22 -10.47
C LYS A 84 -1.58 -11.06 -9.49
N LEU A 85 -0.97 -9.93 -9.83
CA LEU A 85 -1.08 -8.68 -9.08
C LEU A 85 -2.37 -7.90 -9.31
N ALA A 86 -3.33 -8.38 -10.10
CA ALA A 86 -4.64 -7.73 -10.27
C ALA A 86 -5.77 -8.52 -9.59
N GLN A 87 -5.61 -9.84 -9.41
CA GLN A 87 -6.62 -10.78 -8.88
C GLN A 87 -7.16 -10.48 -7.46
N GLY A 88 -6.65 -9.46 -6.76
CA GLY A 88 -7.16 -9.04 -5.45
C GLY A 88 -7.20 -7.52 -5.28
N THR A 89 -7.09 -6.75 -6.36
CA THR A 89 -7.25 -5.29 -6.30
C THR A 89 -8.73 -5.01 -6.45
N ARG A 90 -9.38 -4.60 -5.36
CA ARG A 90 -10.75 -4.10 -5.43
C ARG A 90 -10.70 -2.74 -6.16
N PRO A 91 -11.55 -2.50 -7.17
CA PRO A 91 -11.68 -1.16 -7.73
C PRO A 91 -12.26 -0.24 -6.64
N SER A 92 -11.58 0.87 -6.38
CA SER A 92 -12.04 1.90 -5.44
C SER A 92 -13.08 2.81 -6.07
#